data_AF-A0A0C4WP69-F1
#
_entry.id   AF-A0A0C4WP69-F1
#
_cell.length_a   1.000
_cell.length_b   1.000
_cell.length_c   1.000
_cell.angle_alpha   90.00
_cell.angle_beta   90.00
_cell.angle_gamma   90.00
#
_symmetry.space_group_name_H-M   'P 1'
#
loop_
_entity.id
_entity.type
_entity.pdbx_description
1 polymer ?
#
loop_
_entity_poly.entity_id
_entity_poly.type
_entity_poly.pdbx_seq_one_letter_code
_entity_poly.pdbx_strand_id
1 'polypeptide(L)'
;MPLRLFLFVLLALVAAVVRAEEISYRRDVQPIFTAKCVACHACYDSPCQLNLGSGEGVQRGAHKRPVYNGLRTEAEEPTRLFLDAEGEAAWRRKGFQSVLEGGGQAALLARMLELGRSQPLAHNARLPEDLEIGIGRQNSCPLPGEFEAFARDNPRAGMPFAVTGLTDDEYATLKQWLAQGAPVDAAPLEPSSAEAAQIADWERLLNAQDKRSRLVARWLYEHLFLAHLHFEGGAPGHFFQLVRSRTPIATRRPDDDPGGDFHYRLRPIRDVIVHKTHIT
;
A
#
# COMPACT_ATOMS: atom_id res chain seq x y z
N MET A 1 58.52 9.40 -15.42
CA MET A 1 57.37 10.18 -14.91
C MET A 1 56.00 9.88 -15.54
N PRO A 2 55.81 9.13 -16.66
CA PRO A 2 54.46 8.92 -17.23
C PRO A 2 53.67 7.75 -16.60
N LEU A 3 54.36 6.75 -16.05
CA LEU A 3 53.71 5.53 -15.51
C LEU A 3 52.95 5.77 -14.20
N ARG A 4 53.45 6.70 -13.36
CA ARG A 4 52.77 7.09 -12.11
C ARG A 4 51.52 7.93 -12.36
N LEU A 5 51.51 8.73 -13.42
CA LEU A 5 50.34 9.51 -13.81
C LEU A 5 49.23 8.61 -14.39
N PHE A 6 49.62 7.60 -15.19
CA PHE A 6 48.68 6.61 -15.72
C PHE A 6 48.06 5.74 -14.62
N LEU A 7 48.83 5.33 -13.61
CA LEU A 7 48.30 4.54 -12.48
C LEU A 7 47.31 5.35 -11.61
N PHE A 8 47.57 6.65 -11.42
CA PHE A 8 46.66 7.54 -10.68
C PHE A 8 45.36 7.80 -11.43
N VAL A 9 45.41 7.94 -12.76
CA VAL A 9 44.20 8.08 -13.60
C VAL A 9 43.40 6.77 -13.61
N LEU A 10 44.07 5.60 -13.66
CA LEU A 10 43.39 4.31 -13.58
C LEU A 10 42.73 4.08 -12.21
N LEU A 11 43.38 4.45 -11.09
CA LEU A 11 42.78 4.36 -9.76
C LEU A 11 41.62 5.35 -9.56
N ALA A 12 41.69 6.55 -10.14
CA ALA A 12 40.60 7.53 -10.10
C ALA A 12 39.37 7.08 -10.92
N LEU A 13 39.58 6.34 -12.01
CA LEU A 13 38.51 5.75 -12.81
C LEU A 13 37.83 4.54 -12.13
N VAL A 14 38.55 3.80 -11.28
CA VAL A 14 37.97 2.69 -10.49
C VAL A 14 37.24 3.18 -9.24
N ALA A 15 37.61 4.35 -8.70
CA ALA A 15 36.96 4.94 -7.52
C ALA A 15 35.59 5.59 -7.80
N ALA A 16 35.20 5.75 -9.08
CA ALA A 16 34.01 6.53 -9.47
C ALA A 16 32.73 5.70 -9.69
N VAL A 17 32.69 4.44 -9.25
CA VAL A 17 31.44 3.64 -9.27
C VAL A 17 31.18 3.05 -7.88
N VAL A 18 31.09 3.91 -6.87
CA VAL A 18 30.19 3.60 -5.75
C VAL A 18 28.78 3.70 -6.34
N ARG A 19 28.24 2.58 -6.85
CA ARG A 19 26.79 2.53 -7.07
C ARG A 19 26.18 2.74 -5.68
N ALA A 20 25.51 3.87 -5.48
CA ALA A 20 24.63 3.99 -4.34
C ALA A 20 23.73 2.75 -4.34
N GLU A 21 23.65 2.06 -3.20
CA GLU A 21 22.83 0.86 -3.09
C GLU A 21 21.41 1.18 -3.58
N GLU A 22 20.85 0.28 -4.39
CA GLU A 22 19.52 0.47 -4.94
C GLU A 22 18.50 0.42 -3.80
N ILE A 23 17.59 1.39 -3.76
CA ILE A 23 16.61 1.49 -2.67
C ILE A 23 15.58 0.38 -2.87
N SER A 24 15.45 -0.51 -1.89
CA SER A 24 14.41 -1.53 -1.88
C SER A 24 13.14 -0.94 -1.29
N TYR A 25 12.02 -1.08 -1.99
CA TYR A 25 10.74 -0.61 -1.48
C TYR A 25 10.40 -1.30 -0.16
N ARG A 26 10.49 -2.62 -0.08
CA ARG A 26 10.13 -3.38 1.12
C ARG A 26 11.05 -3.10 2.31
N ARG A 27 12.36 -2.97 2.09
CA ARG A 27 13.35 -2.77 3.17
C ARG A 27 13.43 -1.33 3.63
N ASP A 28 13.38 -0.38 2.71
CA ASP A 28 13.75 1.02 2.99
C ASP A 28 12.54 1.97 2.95
N VAL A 29 11.56 1.73 2.08
CA VAL A 29 10.41 2.64 1.85
C VAL A 29 9.19 2.27 2.68
N GLN A 30 8.78 0.99 2.64
CA GLN A 30 7.61 0.49 3.34
C GLN A 30 7.69 0.77 4.85
N PRO A 31 8.83 0.63 5.55
CA PRO A 31 8.91 1.00 6.98
C PRO A 31 8.63 2.48 7.24
N ILE A 32 9.09 3.38 6.35
CA ILE A 32 8.81 4.82 6.46
C ILE A 32 7.32 5.08 6.28
N PHE A 33 6.70 4.49 5.24
CA PHE A 33 5.25 4.61 5.06
C PHE A 33 4.47 4.04 6.24
N THR A 34 4.90 2.90 6.79
CA THR A 34 4.30 2.29 7.99
C THR A 34 4.39 3.19 9.21
N ALA A 35 5.50 3.89 9.40
CA ALA A 35 5.66 4.77 10.55
C ALA A 35 4.94 6.12 10.38
N LYS A 36 4.88 6.64 9.15
CA LYS A 36 4.55 8.06 8.90
C LYS A 36 3.26 8.30 8.10
N CYS A 37 2.72 7.28 7.44
CA CYS A 37 1.67 7.47 6.43
C CYS A 37 0.46 6.54 6.58
N VAL A 38 0.66 5.25 6.91
CA VAL A 38 -0.39 4.23 6.94
C VAL A 38 -1.47 4.50 7.99
N ALA A 39 -1.18 5.30 9.01
CA ALA A 39 -2.18 5.76 9.96
C ALA A 39 -3.38 6.41 9.25
N CYS A 40 -3.15 7.10 8.13
CA CYS A 40 -4.21 7.65 7.27
C CYS A 40 -4.40 6.84 5.98
N HIS A 41 -3.34 6.21 5.47
CA HIS A 41 -3.28 5.58 4.14
C HIS A 41 -3.16 4.04 4.18
N ALA A 42 -4.06 3.33 4.85
CA ALA A 42 -4.01 1.86 4.94
C ALA A 42 -5.33 1.14 4.63
N CYS A 43 -6.38 1.88 4.29
CA CYS A 43 -7.73 1.34 4.18
C CYS A 43 -8.47 1.96 2.99
N TYR A 44 -9.64 1.41 2.66
CA TYR A 44 -10.42 1.87 1.51
C TYR A 44 -10.96 3.30 1.70
N ASP A 45 -11.15 3.75 2.94
CA ASP A 45 -11.58 5.11 3.30
C ASP A 45 -10.41 6.08 3.49
N SER A 46 -9.19 5.67 3.17
CA SER A 46 -8.04 6.54 3.15
C SER A 46 -8.28 7.77 2.26
N PRO A 47 -7.71 8.94 2.60
CA PRO A 47 -7.83 10.15 1.77
C PRO A 47 -7.46 9.86 0.32
N CYS A 48 -8.35 10.24 -0.60
CA CYS A 48 -8.20 10.01 -2.04
C CYS A 48 -8.04 8.52 -2.42
N GLN A 49 -8.53 7.59 -1.60
CA GLN A 49 -8.34 6.15 -1.74
C GLN A 49 -6.86 5.70 -1.83
N LEU A 50 -5.90 6.59 -1.52
CA LEU A 50 -4.49 6.25 -1.59
C LEU A 50 -4.14 5.33 -0.43
N ASN A 51 -3.61 4.15 -0.76
CA ASN A 51 -3.18 3.16 0.22
C ASN A 51 -1.67 2.97 0.08
N LEU A 52 -0.93 3.17 1.17
CA LEU A 52 0.53 3.08 1.26
C LEU A 52 0.97 1.88 2.12
N GLY A 53 0.03 0.97 2.41
CA GLY A 53 0.25 -0.23 3.19
C GLY A 53 0.90 -1.38 2.41
N SER A 54 0.99 -1.27 1.09
CA SER A 54 1.72 -2.22 0.24
C SER A 54 2.19 -1.57 -1.06
N GLY A 55 3.13 -2.23 -1.72
CA GLY A 55 3.61 -1.83 -3.03
C GLY A 55 2.49 -1.71 -4.08
N GLU A 56 1.55 -2.68 -4.11
CA GLU A 56 0.39 -2.62 -5.01
C GLU A 56 -0.52 -1.43 -4.69
N GLY A 57 -0.68 -1.09 -3.41
CA GLY A 57 -1.41 0.09 -2.98
C GLY A 57 -0.81 1.39 -3.52
N VAL A 58 0.51 1.52 -3.42
CA VAL A 58 1.22 2.72 -3.90
C VAL A 58 1.16 2.81 -5.43
N GLN A 59 1.38 1.69 -6.13
CA GLN A 59 1.29 1.57 -7.58
C GLN A 59 -0.12 1.86 -8.11
N ARG A 60 -1.16 1.40 -7.40
CA ARG A 60 -2.55 1.75 -7.71
C ARG A 60 -2.73 3.26 -7.75
N GLY A 61 -2.16 3.99 -6.79
CA GLY A 61 -2.21 5.45 -6.71
C GLY A 61 -3.51 5.97 -6.09
N ALA A 62 -3.92 7.18 -6.49
CA ALA A 62 -5.02 7.91 -5.87
C ALA A 62 -6.25 8.05 -6.78
N HIS A 63 -7.42 8.23 -6.18
CA HIS A 63 -8.69 8.41 -6.86
C HIS A 63 -9.57 9.45 -6.15
N LYS A 64 -10.17 10.38 -6.92
CA LYS A 64 -10.96 11.49 -6.36
C LYS A 64 -12.32 11.06 -5.78
N ARG A 65 -12.88 9.96 -6.29
CA ARG A 65 -14.23 9.49 -5.91
C ARG A 65 -14.27 9.07 -4.44
N PRO A 66 -15.22 9.56 -3.65
CA PRO A 66 -15.39 9.11 -2.26
C PRO A 66 -15.94 7.68 -2.20
N VAL A 67 -15.39 6.85 -1.33
CA VAL A 67 -15.91 5.49 -1.09
C VAL A 67 -17.26 5.56 -0.37
N TYR A 68 -17.32 6.33 0.71
CA TYR A 68 -18.55 6.59 1.43
C TYR A 68 -19.28 7.82 0.87
N ASN A 69 -20.42 7.57 0.23
CA ASN A 69 -21.32 8.60 -0.27
C ASN A 69 -22.75 8.24 0.13
N GLY A 70 -23.28 8.92 1.14
CA GLY A 70 -24.63 8.67 1.67
C GLY A 70 -25.76 9.03 0.71
N LEU A 71 -25.47 9.75 -0.38
CA LEU A 71 -26.45 10.11 -1.41
C LEU A 71 -26.54 9.05 -2.52
N ARG A 72 -25.71 8.01 -2.48
CA ARG A 72 -25.63 7.01 -3.55
C ARG A 72 -26.86 6.10 -3.52
N THR A 73 -27.58 6.03 -4.64
CA THR A 73 -28.78 5.18 -4.80
C THR A 73 -28.47 3.82 -5.40
N GLU A 74 -27.28 3.64 -5.97
CA GLU A 74 -26.86 2.42 -6.65
C GLU A 74 -25.58 1.84 -6.06
N ALA A 75 -25.34 0.54 -6.29
CA ALA A 75 -24.08 -0.08 -5.91
C ALA A 75 -22.94 0.45 -6.78
N GLU A 76 -21.82 0.78 -6.16
CA GLU A 76 -20.60 1.16 -6.88
C GLU A 76 -19.71 -0.06 -7.08
N GLU A 77 -18.95 -0.07 -8.18
CA GLU A 77 -17.91 -1.07 -8.40
C GLU A 77 -16.84 -0.99 -7.31
N PRO A 78 -16.54 -2.12 -6.64
CA PRO A 78 -15.46 -2.20 -5.66
C PRO A 78 -14.07 -1.91 -6.25
N THR A 79 -13.18 -1.41 -5.39
CA THR A 79 -11.79 -1.04 -5.71
C THR A 79 -10.78 -1.61 -4.70
N ARG A 80 -11.07 -2.76 -4.09
CA ARG A 80 -10.23 -3.46 -3.11
C ARG A 80 -8.92 -3.96 -3.76
N LEU A 81 -7.80 -3.71 -3.08
CA LEU A 81 -6.49 -4.24 -3.48
C LEU A 81 -6.50 -5.77 -3.52
N PHE A 82 -5.68 -6.36 -4.39
CA PHE A 82 -5.52 -7.83 -4.55
C PHE A 82 -6.78 -8.60 -4.98
N LEU A 83 -7.85 -7.91 -5.37
CA LEU A 83 -9.15 -8.51 -5.69
C LEU A 83 -9.76 -7.88 -6.95
N ASP A 84 -9.93 -6.57 -6.97
CA ASP A 84 -10.78 -5.93 -7.98
C ASP A 84 -10.02 -5.49 -9.25
N ALA A 85 -8.69 -5.47 -9.21
CA ALA A 85 -7.82 -5.26 -10.38
C ALA A 85 -6.40 -5.72 -10.06
N GLU A 86 -5.61 -6.02 -11.10
CA GLU A 86 -4.22 -6.44 -10.99
C GLU A 86 -3.33 -5.61 -11.91
N GLY A 87 -2.24 -5.07 -11.35
CA GLY A 87 -1.28 -4.23 -12.06
C GLY A 87 -1.77 -2.80 -12.33
N GLU A 88 -0.81 -1.90 -12.55
CA GLU A 88 -1.07 -0.46 -12.69
C GLU A 88 -2.06 -0.15 -13.82
N ALA A 89 -1.89 -0.77 -14.99
CA ALA A 89 -2.74 -0.51 -16.15
C ALA A 89 -4.23 -0.80 -15.87
N ALA A 90 -4.54 -1.82 -15.07
CA ALA A 90 -5.91 -2.12 -14.67
C ALA A 90 -6.48 -1.05 -13.73
N TRP A 91 -5.66 -0.55 -12.80
CA TRP A 91 -6.04 0.55 -11.93
C TRP A 91 -6.23 1.88 -12.68
N ARG A 92 -5.40 2.17 -13.69
CA ARG A 92 -5.60 3.34 -14.57
C ARG A 92 -6.94 3.26 -15.32
N ARG A 93 -7.32 2.08 -15.82
CA ARG A 93 -8.66 1.87 -16.43
C ARG A 93 -9.82 2.08 -15.46
N LYS A 94 -9.61 1.86 -14.16
CA LYS A 94 -10.55 2.17 -13.08
C LYS A 94 -10.48 3.63 -12.61
N GLY A 95 -9.75 4.50 -13.32
CA GLY A 95 -9.68 5.94 -13.06
C GLY A 95 -8.66 6.37 -12.00
N PHE A 96 -7.87 5.44 -11.45
CA PHE A 96 -6.82 5.80 -10.50
C PHE A 96 -5.67 6.49 -11.21
N GLN A 97 -5.10 7.49 -10.55
CA GLN A 97 -4.00 8.32 -11.06
C GLN A 97 -2.72 7.96 -10.31
N SER A 98 -1.61 7.86 -11.05
CA SER A 98 -0.32 7.56 -10.45
C SER A 98 0.10 8.68 -9.50
N VAL A 99 0.61 8.31 -8.33
CA VAL A 99 1.27 9.23 -7.40
C VAL A 99 2.80 9.20 -7.56
N LEU A 100 3.31 8.24 -8.35
CA LEU A 100 4.73 7.97 -8.57
C LEU A 100 5.24 8.54 -9.90
N GLU A 101 4.36 8.68 -10.89
CA GLU A 101 4.67 9.23 -12.20
C GLU A 101 4.27 10.71 -12.27
N GLY A 102 4.98 11.50 -13.08
CA GLY A 102 4.78 12.94 -13.15
C GLY A 102 4.83 13.58 -14.54
N GLY A 103 4.83 12.83 -15.64
CA GLY A 103 4.70 13.40 -17.00
C GLY A 103 5.60 14.62 -17.29
N GLY A 104 6.88 14.55 -16.90
CA GLY A 104 7.85 15.66 -17.03
C GLY A 104 7.99 16.56 -15.78
N GLN A 105 7.18 16.33 -14.74
CA GLN A 105 7.23 16.97 -13.43
C GLN A 105 7.61 15.96 -12.34
N ALA A 106 8.07 16.43 -11.17
CA ALA A 106 8.27 15.55 -10.02
C ALA A 106 6.95 14.85 -9.63
N ALA A 107 7.04 13.57 -9.24
CA ALA A 107 5.92 12.76 -8.79
C ALA A 107 5.04 13.51 -7.77
N LEU A 108 3.72 13.33 -7.82
CA LEU A 108 2.79 13.98 -6.88
C LEU A 108 3.19 13.68 -5.42
N LEU A 109 3.63 12.45 -5.14
CA LEU A 109 4.13 12.08 -3.83
C LEU A 109 5.32 12.96 -3.42
N ALA A 110 6.33 13.13 -4.28
CA ALA A 110 7.49 13.97 -3.99
C ALA A 110 7.08 15.41 -3.62
N ARG A 111 6.14 15.97 -4.38
CA ARG A 111 5.63 17.32 -4.20
C ARG A 111 4.86 17.49 -2.89
N MET A 112 4.04 16.53 -2.52
CA MET A 112 3.33 16.53 -1.23
C MET A 112 4.30 16.41 -0.04
N LEU A 113 5.37 15.62 -0.17
CA LEU A 113 6.42 15.50 0.84
C LEU A 113 7.23 16.79 0.98
N GLU A 114 7.57 17.43 -0.14
CA GLU A 114 8.28 18.72 -0.15
C GLU A 114 7.43 19.82 0.49
N LEU A 115 6.12 19.89 0.17
CA LEU A 115 5.19 20.81 0.82
C LEU A 115 5.16 20.61 2.34
N GLY A 116 5.07 19.35 2.80
CA GLY A 116 5.04 19.03 4.23
C GLY A 116 6.33 19.44 4.94
N ARG A 117 7.47 19.24 4.26
CA ARG A 117 8.78 19.63 4.78
C ARG A 117 9.03 21.14 4.77
N SER A 118 8.40 21.88 3.86
CA SER A 118 8.53 23.35 3.78
C SER A 118 7.85 24.10 4.93
N GLN A 119 6.94 23.42 5.65
CA GLN A 119 6.17 23.97 6.78
C GLN A 119 6.19 22.99 7.96
N PRO A 120 7.36 22.74 8.59
CA PRO A 120 7.49 21.71 9.61
C PRO A 120 6.72 22.08 10.89
N LEU A 121 6.07 21.08 11.48
CA LEU A 121 5.43 21.20 12.78
C LEU A 121 6.43 20.91 13.90
N ALA A 122 6.39 21.71 14.97
CA ALA A 122 7.25 21.52 16.13
C ALA A 122 6.93 20.19 16.85
N HIS A 123 7.98 19.49 17.27
CA HIS A 123 7.84 18.25 18.01
C HIS A 123 7.16 18.47 19.36
N ASN A 124 6.23 17.59 19.72
CA ASN A 124 5.51 17.61 20.99
C ASN A 124 4.80 18.93 21.31
N ALA A 125 4.48 19.71 20.27
CA ALA A 125 3.73 20.96 20.40
C ALA A 125 2.28 20.77 19.95
N ARG A 126 1.39 21.63 20.46
CA ARG A 126 0.00 21.69 19.99
C ARG A 126 -0.01 22.14 18.52
N LEU A 127 -0.87 21.50 17.72
CA LEU A 127 -1.08 21.89 16.33
C LEU A 127 -1.66 23.31 16.23
N PRO A 128 -1.34 24.07 15.16
CA PRO A 128 -1.95 25.37 14.91
C PRO A 128 -3.48 25.29 14.90
N GLU A 129 -4.17 26.27 15.49
CA GLU A 129 -5.64 26.26 15.60
C GLU A 129 -6.34 26.40 14.25
N ASP A 130 -5.65 26.97 13.27
CA ASP A 130 -6.09 27.17 11.90
C ASP A 130 -5.75 25.97 10.98
N LEU A 131 -5.26 24.86 11.54
CA LEU A 131 -5.10 23.60 10.81
C LEU A 131 -6.40 22.78 10.92
N GLU A 132 -7.10 22.61 9.81
CA GLU A 132 -8.33 21.82 9.77
C GLU A 132 -8.03 20.33 9.93
N ILE A 133 -8.29 19.79 11.12
CA ILE A 133 -8.10 18.36 11.49
C ILE A 133 -9.39 17.69 11.97
N GLY A 134 -10.54 18.37 11.83
CA GLY A 134 -11.83 17.89 12.28
C GLY A 134 -12.36 16.71 11.46
N ILE A 135 -13.32 15.97 12.03
CA ILE A 135 -13.95 14.80 11.39
C ILE A 135 -14.72 15.13 10.10
N GLY A 136 -15.15 16.38 9.93
CA GLY A 136 -15.87 16.87 8.76
C GLY A 136 -14.97 17.40 7.64
N ARG A 137 -13.65 17.34 7.82
CA ARG A 137 -12.68 17.87 6.85
C ARG A 137 -12.90 17.23 5.49
N GLN A 138 -13.04 18.06 4.46
CA GLN A 138 -13.11 17.57 3.10
C GLN A 138 -11.70 17.27 2.57
N ASN A 139 -11.51 16.06 2.06
CA ASN A 139 -10.25 15.69 1.44
C ASN A 139 -10.15 16.36 0.07
N SER A 140 -9.11 17.19 -0.11
CA SER A 140 -8.71 17.67 -1.43
C SER A 140 -7.72 16.68 -2.07
N CYS A 141 -8.02 16.26 -3.29
CA CYS A 141 -7.28 15.22 -4.00
C CYS A 141 -6.68 15.80 -5.29
N PRO A 142 -5.67 16.70 -5.19
CA PRO A 142 -5.10 17.35 -6.36
C PRO A 142 -4.45 16.32 -7.28
N LEU A 143 -4.72 16.43 -8.58
CA LEU A 143 -3.95 15.73 -9.60
C LEU A 143 -2.59 16.40 -9.80
N PRO A 144 -1.61 15.73 -10.44
CA PRO A 144 -0.30 16.33 -10.70
C PRO A 144 -0.37 17.72 -11.34
N GLY A 145 -1.27 17.95 -12.30
CA GLY A 145 -1.47 19.26 -12.94
C GLY A 145 -2.20 20.32 -12.10
N GLU A 146 -2.85 19.92 -11.00
CA GLU A 146 -3.59 20.81 -10.09
C GLU A 146 -2.76 21.19 -8.85
N PHE A 147 -1.61 20.52 -8.65
CA PHE A 147 -0.82 20.62 -7.42
C PHE A 147 -0.38 22.05 -7.10
N GLU A 148 0.08 22.82 -8.08
CA GLU A 148 0.57 24.19 -7.83
C GLU A 148 -0.52 25.12 -7.28
N ALA A 149 -1.75 25.01 -7.80
CA ALA A 149 -2.87 25.78 -7.26
C ALA A 149 -3.23 25.30 -5.85
N PHE A 150 -3.32 23.99 -5.67
CA PHE A 150 -3.58 23.39 -4.37
C PHE A 150 -2.57 23.83 -3.30
N ALA A 151 -1.26 23.78 -3.60
CA ALA A 151 -0.21 24.10 -2.65
C ALA A 151 -0.21 25.58 -2.24
N ARG A 152 -0.54 26.50 -3.16
CA ARG A 152 -0.72 27.92 -2.84
C ARG A 152 -1.90 28.15 -1.90
N ASP A 153 -3.01 27.48 -2.16
CA ASP A 153 -4.24 27.66 -1.38
C ASP A 153 -4.19 26.89 -0.04
N ASN A 154 -3.34 25.87 0.06
CA ASN A 154 -3.24 24.96 1.21
C ASN A 154 -1.79 24.73 1.64
N PRO A 155 -1.04 25.78 2.05
CA PRO A 155 0.40 25.68 2.30
C PRO A 155 0.78 24.69 3.42
N ARG A 156 -0.15 24.37 4.34
CA ARG A 156 0.04 23.41 5.44
C ARG A 156 -0.57 22.03 5.18
N ALA A 157 -1.05 21.76 3.97
CA ALA A 157 -1.67 20.48 3.62
C ALA A 157 -0.67 19.44 3.06
N GLY A 158 0.63 19.70 3.21
CA GLY A 158 1.67 18.74 2.87
C GLY A 158 1.65 17.48 3.73
N MET A 159 2.35 16.44 3.28
CA MET A 159 2.39 15.13 3.93
C MET A 159 3.75 14.88 4.58
N PRO A 160 3.83 14.17 5.73
CA PRO A 160 2.71 13.71 6.56
C PRO A 160 1.89 14.86 7.18
N PHE A 161 0.57 14.83 7.00
CA PHE A 161 -0.32 15.92 7.42
C PHE A 161 -0.58 15.91 8.93
N ALA A 162 -0.57 17.09 9.55
CA ALA A 162 -0.91 17.30 10.97
C ALA A 162 -0.09 16.47 11.98
N VAL A 163 1.13 16.06 11.60
CA VAL A 163 2.05 15.33 12.47
C VAL A 163 3.48 15.84 12.26
N THR A 164 4.39 15.43 13.14
CA THR A 164 5.81 15.67 12.91
C THR A 164 6.25 14.94 11.64
N GLY A 165 6.97 15.64 10.77
CA GLY A 165 7.28 15.17 9.43
C GLY A 165 8.29 14.03 9.39
N LEU A 166 8.89 13.88 8.21
CA LEU A 166 9.98 12.95 7.98
C LEU A 166 11.29 13.50 8.57
N THR A 167 12.13 12.61 9.09
CA THR A 167 13.54 12.96 9.33
C THR A 167 14.24 13.24 7.99
N ASP A 168 15.43 13.83 8.07
CA ASP A 168 16.22 14.14 6.88
C ASP A 168 16.58 12.86 6.09
N ASP A 169 16.93 11.79 6.80
CA ASP A 169 17.27 10.49 6.21
C ASP A 169 16.05 9.80 5.61
N GLU A 170 14.89 9.85 6.28
CA GLU A 170 13.63 9.31 5.75
C GLU A 170 13.24 10.04 4.45
N TYR A 171 13.31 11.38 4.45
CA TYR A 171 13.00 12.18 3.27
C TYR A 171 13.99 11.92 2.13
N ALA A 172 15.29 11.81 2.43
CA ALA A 172 16.32 11.50 1.44
C ALA A 172 16.09 10.12 0.80
N THR A 173 15.77 9.11 1.61
CA THR A 173 15.44 7.75 1.15
C THR A 173 14.26 7.78 0.18
N LEU A 174 13.15 8.43 0.54
CA LEU A 174 11.97 8.52 -0.33
C LEU A 174 12.25 9.29 -1.62
N LYS A 175 13.00 10.40 -1.55
CA LYS A 175 13.39 11.15 -2.75
C LYS A 175 14.28 10.33 -3.68
N GLN A 176 15.25 9.60 -3.14
CA GLN A 176 16.13 8.76 -3.92
C GLN A 176 15.35 7.62 -4.58
N TRP A 177 14.46 6.96 -3.85
CA TRP A 177 13.57 5.95 -4.39
C TRP A 177 12.71 6.48 -5.54
N LEU A 178 12.08 7.65 -5.37
CA LEU A 178 11.29 8.29 -6.43
C LEU A 178 12.15 8.66 -7.65
N ALA A 179 13.38 9.16 -7.42
CA ALA A 179 14.32 9.47 -8.49
C ALA A 179 14.81 8.22 -9.26
N GLN A 180 14.82 7.06 -8.61
CA GLN A 180 15.09 5.75 -9.23
C GLN A 180 13.89 5.20 -10.01
N GLY A 181 12.80 5.96 -10.15
CA GLY A 181 11.58 5.53 -10.82
C GLY A 181 10.60 4.79 -9.91
N ALA A 182 10.80 4.88 -8.59
CA ALA A 182 9.98 4.25 -7.57
C ALA A 182 9.76 2.74 -7.76
N PRO A 183 10.83 1.94 -7.97
CA PRO A 183 10.69 0.50 -8.15
C PRO A 183 10.04 -0.13 -6.92
N VAL A 184 9.10 -1.04 -7.16
CA VAL A 184 8.43 -1.82 -6.11
C VAL A 184 8.86 -3.28 -6.25
N ASP A 185 9.59 -3.78 -5.26
CA ASP A 185 10.05 -5.16 -5.23
C ASP A 185 8.90 -6.11 -4.85
N ALA A 186 8.26 -6.68 -5.87
CA ALA A 186 7.15 -7.62 -5.74
C ALA A 186 7.63 -9.03 -5.36
N ALA A 187 8.06 -9.21 -4.12
CA ALA A 187 8.27 -10.56 -3.56
C ALA A 187 7.10 -10.90 -2.63
N PRO A 188 6.19 -11.83 -3.03
CA PRO A 188 5.14 -12.28 -2.13
C PRO A 188 5.77 -12.92 -0.88
N LEU A 189 5.07 -12.74 0.25
CA LEU A 189 5.43 -13.42 1.49
C LEU A 189 5.18 -14.92 1.29
N GLU A 190 6.23 -15.73 1.46
CA GLU A 190 6.13 -17.19 1.35
C GLU A 190 5.86 -17.80 2.72
N PRO A 191 4.89 -18.73 2.84
CA PRO A 191 4.66 -19.45 4.10
C PRO A 191 5.89 -20.26 4.49
N SER A 192 6.18 -20.31 5.79
CA SER A 192 7.14 -21.26 6.35
C SER A 192 6.68 -22.71 6.13
N SER A 193 7.56 -23.69 6.28
CA SER A 193 7.19 -25.11 6.14
C SER A 193 6.09 -25.55 7.12
N ALA A 194 6.09 -24.99 8.34
CA ALA A 194 5.08 -25.28 9.35
C ALA A 194 3.72 -24.66 9.00
N GLU A 195 3.72 -23.43 8.46
CA GLU A 195 2.51 -22.77 7.96
C GLU A 195 1.97 -23.49 6.73
N ALA A 196 2.82 -23.86 5.78
CA ALA A 196 2.44 -24.57 4.55
C ALA A 196 1.75 -25.91 4.85
N ALA A 197 2.23 -26.66 5.85
CA ALA A 197 1.59 -27.90 6.29
C ALA A 197 0.17 -27.65 6.84
N GLN A 198 0.01 -26.66 7.73
CA GLN A 198 -1.28 -26.31 8.30
C GLN A 198 -2.25 -25.73 7.24
N ILE A 199 -1.76 -24.91 6.31
CA ILE A 199 -2.52 -24.42 5.15
C ILE A 199 -3.07 -25.61 4.36
N ALA A 200 -2.24 -26.60 4.04
CA ALA A 200 -2.66 -27.77 3.28
C ALA A 200 -3.75 -28.58 4.00
N ASP A 201 -3.66 -28.69 5.33
CA ASP A 201 -4.66 -29.39 6.14
C ASP A 201 -6.00 -28.66 6.16
N TRP A 202 -5.97 -27.34 6.39
CA TRP A 202 -7.17 -26.50 6.34
C TRP A 202 -7.80 -26.47 4.96
N GLU A 203 -7.01 -26.29 3.90
CA GLU A 203 -7.53 -26.29 2.54
C GLU A 203 -8.14 -27.65 2.17
N ARG A 204 -7.56 -28.77 2.62
CA ARG A 204 -8.16 -30.10 2.39
C ARG A 204 -9.51 -30.25 3.08
N LEU A 205 -9.66 -29.75 4.31
CA LEU A 205 -10.93 -29.76 5.04
C LEU A 205 -11.97 -28.87 4.36
N LEU A 206 -11.58 -27.63 4.02
CA LEU A 206 -12.48 -26.63 3.43
C LEU A 206 -12.96 -27.04 2.03
N ASN A 207 -12.16 -27.82 1.30
CA ASN A 207 -12.44 -28.25 -0.07
C ASN A 207 -12.96 -29.71 -0.18
N ALA A 208 -13.32 -30.34 0.94
CA ALA A 208 -13.94 -31.67 0.91
C ALA A 208 -15.30 -31.65 0.19
N GLN A 209 -15.58 -32.73 -0.58
CA GLN A 209 -16.68 -32.75 -1.55
C GLN A 209 -18.04 -33.19 -0.98
N ASP A 210 -18.07 -33.76 0.23
CA ASP A 210 -19.32 -34.21 0.84
C ASP A 210 -20.21 -33.04 1.29
N LYS A 211 -21.53 -33.29 1.34
CA LYS A 211 -22.51 -32.23 1.62
C LYS A 211 -22.32 -31.55 2.97
N ARG A 212 -21.86 -32.29 3.99
CA ARG A 212 -21.67 -31.75 5.34
C ARG A 212 -20.46 -30.83 5.37
N SER A 213 -19.33 -31.28 4.84
CA SER A 213 -18.11 -30.47 4.81
C SER A 213 -18.28 -29.20 3.98
N ARG A 214 -18.97 -29.28 2.83
CA ARG A 214 -19.30 -28.11 2.01
C ARG A 214 -20.13 -27.07 2.75
N LEU A 215 -21.12 -27.50 3.54
CA LEU A 215 -21.94 -26.60 4.35
C LEU A 215 -21.10 -25.92 5.44
N VAL A 216 -20.26 -26.67 6.14
CA VAL A 216 -19.38 -26.14 7.19
C VAL A 216 -18.34 -25.19 6.61
N ALA A 217 -17.71 -25.52 5.48
CA ALA A 217 -16.73 -24.67 4.82
C ALA A 217 -17.33 -23.34 4.37
N ARG A 218 -18.57 -23.37 3.83
CA ARG A 218 -19.32 -22.14 3.51
C ARG A 218 -19.55 -21.29 4.76
N TRP A 219 -20.05 -21.89 5.84
CA TRP A 219 -20.29 -21.18 7.09
C TRP A 219 -19.00 -20.56 7.65
N LEU A 220 -17.91 -21.32 7.69
CA LEU A 220 -16.60 -20.83 8.14
C LEU A 220 -16.13 -19.66 7.28
N TYR A 221 -16.23 -19.75 5.95
CA TYR A 221 -15.86 -18.65 5.07
C TYR A 221 -16.68 -17.39 5.32
N GLU A 222 -18.01 -17.51 5.42
CA GLU A 222 -18.90 -16.38 5.67
C GLU A 222 -18.61 -15.66 7.00
N HIS A 223 -18.01 -16.36 7.97
CA HIS A 223 -17.65 -15.79 9.28
C HIS A 223 -16.18 -15.37 9.40
N LEU A 224 -15.28 -15.92 8.57
CA LEU A 224 -13.84 -15.66 8.62
C LEU A 224 -13.31 -14.81 7.46
N PHE A 225 -14.15 -14.40 6.49
CA PHE A 225 -13.68 -13.68 5.30
C PHE A 225 -13.02 -12.31 5.58
N LEU A 226 -13.24 -11.72 6.76
CA LEU A 226 -12.58 -10.50 7.22
C LEU A 226 -11.44 -10.76 8.22
N ALA A 227 -11.28 -12.01 8.66
CA ALA A 227 -10.31 -12.36 9.68
C ALA A 227 -8.90 -12.51 9.09
N HIS A 228 -7.92 -12.10 9.89
CA HIS A 228 -6.50 -12.33 9.69
C HIS A 228 -6.11 -13.53 10.56
N LEU A 229 -5.90 -14.66 9.90
CA LEU A 229 -5.58 -15.93 10.51
C LEU A 229 -4.06 -16.03 10.70
N HIS A 230 -3.64 -16.60 11.82
CA HIS A 230 -2.26 -16.98 12.06
C HIS A 230 -2.21 -18.47 12.38
N PHE A 231 -1.04 -19.07 12.23
CA PHE A 231 -0.83 -20.49 12.51
C PHE A 231 0.03 -20.67 13.75
N GLU A 232 -0.24 -21.75 14.49
CA GLU A 232 0.59 -22.12 15.63
C GLU A 232 2.01 -22.45 15.15
N GLY A 233 3.02 -21.89 15.84
CA GLY A 233 4.42 -22.01 15.41
C GLY A 233 4.74 -21.29 14.09
N GLY A 234 3.84 -20.43 13.59
CA GLY A 234 4.08 -19.59 12.42
C GLY A 234 5.13 -18.50 12.65
N ALA A 235 5.61 -17.91 11.56
CA ALA A 235 6.58 -16.83 11.65
C ALA A 235 5.91 -15.55 12.19
N PRO A 236 6.58 -14.79 13.07
CA PRO A 236 6.00 -13.57 13.63
C PRO A 236 5.57 -12.58 12.54
N GLY A 237 4.33 -12.09 12.64
CA GLY A 237 3.76 -11.14 11.68
C GLY A 237 3.25 -11.76 10.38
N HIS A 238 3.37 -13.08 10.20
CA HIS A 238 2.70 -13.77 9.10
C HIS A 238 1.21 -13.92 9.41
N PHE A 239 0.38 -13.33 8.56
CA PHE A 239 -1.06 -13.49 8.61
C PHE A 239 -1.60 -13.92 7.25
N PHE A 240 -2.71 -14.63 7.30
CA PHE A 240 -3.36 -15.23 6.15
C PHE A 240 -4.84 -14.83 6.14
N GLN A 241 -5.41 -14.77 4.94
CA GLN A 241 -6.83 -14.55 4.75
C GLN A 241 -7.42 -15.69 3.93
N LEU A 242 -8.63 -16.09 4.30
CA LEU A 242 -9.37 -17.12 3.59
C LEU A 242 -10.10 -16.51 2.38
N VAL A 243 -9.82 -17.03 1.19
CA VAL A 243 -10.43 -16.55 -0.06
C VAL A 243 -11.04 -17.70 -0.86
N ARG A 244 -12.00 -17.37 -1.72
CA ARG A 244 -12.44 -18.25 -2.81
C ARG A 244 -11.59 -17.99 -4.05
N SER A 245 -11.05 -19.03 -4.66
CA SER A 245 -10.10 -18.89 -5.76
C SER A 245 -10.22 -20.00 -6.80
N ARG A 246 -10.17 -19.58 -8.06
CA ARG A 246 -9.74 -20.33 -9.25
C ARG A 246 -8.66 -19.49 -9.94
N THR A 247 -9.05 -18.27 -10.28
CA THR A 247 -8.33 -17.01 -10.03
C THR A 247 -9.07 -16.32 -8.87
N PRO A 248 -8.49 -15.35 -8.12
CA PRO A 248 -9.18 -14.74 -7.00
C PRO A 248 -10.60 -14.28 -7.37
N ILE A 249 -11.61 -14.77 -6.65
CA ILE A 249 -13.01 -14.47 -6.91
C ILE A 249 -13.40 -13.26 -6.05
N ALA A 250 -13.66 -12.14 -6.71
CA ALA A 250 -13.89 -10.85 -6.06
C ALA A 250 -15.39 -10.53 -5.87
N THR A 251 -16.19 -11.45 -5.34
CA THR A 251 -17.59 -11.12 -5.00
C THR A 251 -17.64 -10.00 -3.96
N ARG A 252 -18.74 -9.23 -3.96
CA ARG A 252 -18.90 -8.12 -3.01
C ARG A 252 -19.13 -8.65 -1.60
N ARG A 253 -19.99 -9.66 -1.45
CA ARG A 253 -20.28 -10.34 -0.19
C ARG A 253 -19.76 -11.78 -0.20
N PRO A 254 -19.49 -12.37 0.96
CA PRO A 254 -19.02 -13.76 1.04
C PRO A 254 -20.09 -14.78 0.61
N ASP A 255 -21.36 -14.45 0.74
CA ASP A 255 -22.51 -15.30 0.39
C ASP A 255 -23.00 -15.11 -1.05
N ASP A 256 -22.51 -14.09 -1.75
CA ASP A 256 -22.82 -13.90 -3.18
C ASP A 256 -22.28 -15.08 -4.01
N ASP A 257 -22.99 -15.38 -5.12
CA ASP A 257 -22.67 -16.45 -6.06
C ASP A 257 -21.25 -16.27 -6.66
N PRO A 258 -20.33 -17.24 -6.49
CA PRO A 258 -18.98 -17.17 -7.04
C PRO A 258 -18.92 -17.41 -8.57
N GLY A 259 -20.04 -17.71 -9.22
CA GLY A 259 -20.14 -17.82 -10.68
C GLY A 259 -19.58 -19.12 -11.27
N GLY A 260 -19.38 -20.16 -10.44
CA GLY A 260 -18.91 -21.48 -10.84
C GLY A 260 -18.11 -22.18 -9.75
N ASP A 261 -17.41 -23.25 -10.13
CA ASP A 261 -16.55 -24.02 -9.23
C ASP A 261 -15.33 -23.19 -8.78
N PHE A 262 -14.95 -23.39 -7.52
CA PHE A 262 -13.85 -22.70 -6.86
C PHE A 262 -13.23 -23.56 -5.77
N HIS A 263 -12.07 -23.13 -5.28
CA HIS A 263 -11.43 -23.68 -4.08
C HIS A 263 -11.28 -22.60 -3.01
N TYR A 264 -11.45 -22.99 -1.76
CA TYR A 264 -10.99 -22.20 -0.63
C TYR A 264 -9.47 -22.23 -0.58
N ARG A 265 -8.85 -21.05 -0.44
CA ARG A 265 -7.40 -20.87 -0.33
C ARG A 265 -7.05 -19.96 0.83
N LEU A 266 -5.97 -20.28 1.53
CA LEU A 266 -5.39 -19.40 2.55
C LEU A 266 -4.20 -18.68 1.92
N ARG A 267 -4.35 -17.38 1.68
CA ARG A 267 -3.30 -16.56 1.05
C ARG A 267 -2.64 -15.65 2.09
N PRO A 268 -1.31 -15.45 1.99
CA PRO A 268 -0.61 -14.43 2.78
C PRO A 268 -1.23 -13.04 2.62
N ILE A 269 -1.28 -12.29 3.71
CA ILE A 269 -1.59 -10.87 3.68
C ILE A 269 -0.35 -10.13 3.20
N ARG A 270 -0.53 -9.29 2.18
CA ARG A 270 0.55 -8.54 1.52
C ARG A 270 0.67 -7.09 1.99
N ASP A 271 -0.39 -6.57 2.60
CA ASP A 271 -0.40 -5.27 3.25
C ASP A 271 0.24 -5.36 4.64
N VAL A 272 0.78 -4.24 5.10
CA VAL A 272 1.14 -4.07 6.50
C VAL A 272 -0.09 -4.24 7.38
N ILE A 273 0.11 -4.86 8.53
CA ILE A 273 -0.96 -5.09 9.50
C ILE A 273 -1.23 -3.80 10.26
N VAL A 274 -2.45 -3.26 10.11
CA VAL A 274 -2.91 -2.10 10.87
C VAL A 274 -4.11 -2.46 11.72
N HIS A 275 -4.18 -1.90 12.93
CA HIS A 275 -5.26 -2.20 13.88
C HIS A 275 -6.66 -1.91 13.30
N LYS A 276 -6.77 -0.93 12.39
CA LYS A 276 -8.03 -0.52 11.74
C LYS A 276 -8.68 -1.63 10.89
N THR A 277 -7.88 -2.55 10.37
CA THR A 277 -8.34 -3.60 9.45
C THR A 277 -7.96 -5.00 9.93
N HIS A 278 -7.37 -5.12 11.12
CA HIS A 278 -6.88 -6.38 11.66
C HIS A 278 -7.89 -6.96 12.65
N ILE A 279 -8.72 -7.89 12.17
CA ILE A 279 -9.64 -8.69 12.98
C ILE A 279 -9.04 -10.09 13.09
N THR A 280 -8.80 -10.60 14.30
CA THR A 280 -8.24 -11.94 14.54
C THR A 280 -9.26 -12.86 15.19
#